data_AF-A0A933WII0-F1
#
_entry.id   AF-A0A933WII0-F1
#
_cell.length_a   1.000
_cell.length_b   1.000
_cell.length_c   1.000
_cell.angle_alpha   90.00
_cell.angle_beta   90.00
_cell.angle_gamma   90.00
#
_symmetry.space_group_name_H-M   'P 1'
#
loop_
_entity.id
_entity.type
_entity.pdbx_description
1 polymer ?
#
loop_
_entity_poly.entity_id
_entity_poly.type
_entity_poly.pdbx_seq_one_letter_code
_entity_poly.pdbx_strand_id
1 'polypeptide(L)'
;MLRQLGVRFLLALALLLGAGRLWAQPEDSLVAVSADIVELAGSKDLATGFSWGPFQSGINFVEKEIPGIYRIGDFARQTALQTSLKLLETEGKAQLLSNPKVIVQAQSQANFVVGGEQPYPVTGATGSVGVELKKYGVILNIMPVINPNKKDTIRAELQLEVSNPDYSKPVQVGNTSVPSFVTRQIQTSVEIKSGETLVLGGLKSSTKNVTKTRVPFLGRIPLLGLLFTTSSVVETQSSLFLFITMEIVK
;
A
#
# COMPACT_ATOMS: atom_id res chain seq x y z
N MET A 1 -83.48 10.19 -37.35
CA MET A 1 -82.31 9.38 -37.78
C MET A 1 -81.01 10.03 -37.29
N LEU A 2 -80.86 10.24 -35.98
CA LEU A 2 -79.69 10.85 -35.33
C LEU A 2 -79.31 9.99 -34.13
N ARG A 3 -78.32 9.10 -34.29
CA ARG A 3 -77.68 8.39 -33.17
C ARG A 3 -76.41 7.65 -33.61
N GLN A 4 -75.40 8.34 -34.16
CA GLN A 4 -74.07 7.75 -34.40
C GLN A 4 -72.85 8.69 -34.24
N LEU A 5 -73.00 9.91 -33.72
CA LEU A 5 -71.86 10.79 -33.43
C LEU A 5 -71.62 10.89 -31.91
N GLY A 6 -71.11 9.83 -31.29
CA GLY A 6 -70.81 9.87 -29.85
C GLY A 6 -69.62 9.05 -29.38
N VAL A 7 -69.16 8.07 -30.16
CA VAL A 7 -68.17 7.09 -29.65
C VAL A 7 -66.77 7.27 -30.25
N ARG A 8 -66.63 8.03 -31.34
CA ARG A 8 -65.33 8.22 -32.01
C ARG A 8 -64.47 9.36 -31.45
N PHE A 9 -65.01 10.22 -30.59
CA PHE A 9 -64.27 11.36 -30.04
C PHE A 9 -63.60 11.06 -28.68
N LEU A 10 -64.06 10.04 -27.95
CA LEU A 10 -63.50 9.66 -26.65
C LEU A 10 -62.28 8.74 -26.74
N LEU A 11 -62.05 8.06 -27.87
CA LEU A 11 -60.81 7.29 -28.08
C LEU A 11 -59.61 8.14 -28.53
N ALA A 12 -59.84 9.32 -29.10
CA ALA A 12 -58.76 10.19 -29.57
C ALA A 12 -58.08 10.98 -28.44
N LEU A 13 -58.75 11.16 -27.30
CA LEU A 13 -58.22 11.94 -26.18
C LEU A 13 -57.41 11.08 -25.17
N ALA A 14 -57.63 9.77 -25.14
CA ALA A 14 -56.86 8.85 -24.29
C ALA A 14 -55.44 8.55 -24.83
N LEU A 15 -55.17 8.86 -26.09
CA LEU A 15 -53.85 8.69 -26.73
C LEU A 15 -52.91 9.89 -26.58
N LEU A 16 -53.42 11.03 -26.08
CA LEU A 16 -52.65 12.28 -25.97
C LEU A 16 -52.24 12.64 -24.52
N LEU A 17 -52.70 11.89 -23.51
CA LEU A 17 -52.46 12.22 -22.09
C LEU A 17 -51.82 11.10 -21.26
N GLY A 18 -51.47 9.96 -21.87
CA GLY A 18 -51.04 8.75 -21.14
C GLY A 18 -49.62 8.24 -21.40
N ALA A 19 -48.82 8.88 -22.26
CA ALA A 19 -47.48 8.39 -22.64
C ALA A 19 -46.35 9.26 -22.08
N GLY A 20 -46.50 9.74 -20.85
CA GLY A 20 -45.38 10.32 -20.10
C GLY A 20 -44.34 9.22 -19.83
N ARG A 21 -43.35 9.11 -20.73
CA ARG A 21 -42.04 8.46 -20.57
C ARG A 21 -41.98 7.37 -19.48
N LEU A 22 -42.48 6.18 -19.77
CA LEU A 22 -42.47 5.01 -18.87
C LEU A 22 -41.24 4.11 -19.04
N TRP A 23 -40.27 4.50 -19.86
CA TRP A 23 -39.01 3.80 -20.03
C TRP A 23 -37.88 4.68 -19.50
N ALA A 24 -37.21 4.24 -18.44
CA ALA A 24 -35.95 4.84 -18.02
C ALA A 24 -34.97 4.75 -19.20
N GLN A 25 -34.48 5.89 -19.66
CA GLN A 25 -33.43 5.89 -20.68
C GLN A 25 -32.11 5.46 -20.04
N PRO A 26 -31.20 4.80 -20.78
CA PRO A 26 -29.89 4.40 -20.26
C PRO A 26 -29.11 5.56 -19.63
N GLU A 27 -29.36 6.80 -20.07
CA GLU A 27 -28.78 8.04 -19.53
C GLU A 27 -29.28 8.41 -18.12
N ASP A 28 -30.45 7.94 -17.68
CA ASP A 28 -30.99 8.22 -16.33
C ASP A 28 -30.64 7.13 -15.31
N SER A 29 -29.91 6.09 -15.75
CA SER A 29 -29.54 4.97 -14.89
C SER A 29 -28.42 5.37 -13.92
N LEU A 30 -28.59 5.02 -12.66
CA LEU A 30 -27.56 5.20 -11.63
C LEU A 30 -26.63 3.99 -11.60
N VAL A 31 -25.36 4.24 -11.37
CA VAL A 31 -24.32 3.23 -11.21
C VAL A 31 -23.69 3.38 -9.83
N ALA A 32 -23.81 2.34 -9.01
CA ALA A 32 -23.06 2.22 -7.77
C ALA A 32 -21.66 1.69 -8.07
N VAL A 33 -20.64 2.32 -7.51
CA VAL A 33 -19.24 2.01 -7.71
C VAL A 33 -18.59 1.77 -6.35
N SER A 34 -17.87 0.68 -6.22
CA SER A 34 -17.06 0.33 -5.05
C SER A 34 -15.65 -0.01 -5.51
N ALA A 35 -14.65 0.73 -5.06
CA ALA A 35 -13.26 0.39 -5.32
C ALA A 35 -12.62 -0.13 -4.03
N ASP A 36 -11.85 -1.22 -4.10
CA ASP A 36 -11.17 -1.79 -2.95
C ASP A 36 -9.66 -1.78 -3.16
N ILE A 37 -8.94 -1.26 -2.19
CA ILE A 37 -7.49 -1.37 -2.11
C ILE A 37 -7.14 -2.15 -0.86
N VAL A 38 -6.49 -3.30 -1.05
CA VAL A 38 -6.05 -4.18 0.02
C VAL A 38 -4.54 -4.25 0.00
N GLU A 39 -3.91 -3.83 1.09
CA GLU A 39 -2.48 -3.98 1.30
C GLU A 39 -2.23 -4.88 2.51
N LEU A 40 -1.37 -5.87 2.30
CA LEU A 40 -0.90 -6.81 3.31
C LEU A 40 0.60 -6.63 3.44
N ALA A 41 1.07 -6.31 4.64
CA ALA A 41 2.48 -6.23 4.96
C ALA A 41 2.83 -7.28 6.02
N GLY A 42 3.96 -7.94 5.82
CA GLY A 42 4.49 -8.95 6.73
C GLY A 42 5.98 -8.75 6.96
N SER A 43 6.44 -8.98 8.18
CA SER A 43 7.85 -9.06 8.52
C SER A 43 8.13 -10.29 9.37
N LYS A 44 9.29 -10.90 9.17
CA LYS A 44 9.80 -11.99 9.98
C LYS A 44 11.28 -11.76 10.23
N ASP A 45 11.66 -11.63 11.49
CA ASP A 45 13.05 -11.52 11.93
C ASP A 45 13.39 -12.73 12.80
N LEU A 46 14.33 -13.54 12.32
CA LEU A 46 14.85 -14.70 13.02
C LEU A 46 16.33 -14.50 13.33
N ALA A 47 16.67 -14.46 14.62
CA ALA A 47 18.03 -14.36 15.11
C ALA A 47 18.40 -15.61 15.92
N THR A 48 19.36 -16.37 15.42
CA THR A 48 19.81 -17.63 16.04
C THR A 48 21.34 -17.71 16.17
N GLY A 49 21.81 -18.43 17.19
CA GLY A 49 23.22 -18.81 17.36
C GLY A 49 23.90 -18.16 18.56
N PHE A 50 25.22 -18.30 18.64
CA PHE A 50 26.00 -17.90 19.81
C PHE A 50 26.95 -16.75 19.50
N SER A 51 26.89 -15.69 20.29
CA SER A 51 27.82 -14.57 20.19
C SER A 51 28.83 -14.61 21.33
N TRP A 52 30.12 -14.53 20.98
CA TRP A 52 31.23 -14.49 21.92
C TRP A 52 31.83 -13.09 21.94
N GLY A 53 31.73 -12.39 23.07
CA GLY A 53 32.17 -11.00 23.18
C GLY A 53 33.61 -10.75 22.70
N PRO A 54 34.61 -11.51 23.20
CA PRO A 54 36.01 -11.28 22.84
C PRO A 54 36.35 -11.51 21.35
N PHE A 55 35.58 -12.36 20.65
CA PHE A 55 35.84 -12.62 19.23
C PHE A 55 35.20 -11.59 18.30
N GLN A 56 34.35 -10.71 18.82
CA GLN A 56 33.73 -9.60 18.07
C GLN A 56 34.43 -8.26 18.31
N SER A 57 35.01 -8.06 19.49
CA SER A 57 35.68 -6.80 19.90
C SER A 57 37.22 -6.91 19.98
N GLY A 58 37.78 -8.09 19.71
CA GLY A 58 39.21 -8.36 19.81
C GLY A 58 39.61 -8.94 21.18
N ILE A 59 40.69 -9.73 21.18
CA ILE A 59 41.29 -10.28 22.39
C ILE A 59 42.52 -9.46 22.73
N ASN A 60 42.50 -8.78 23.87
CA ASN A 60 43.63 -7.99 24.34
C ASN A 60 44.50 -8.83 25.28
N PHE A 61 45.79 -8.85 24.96
CA PHE A 61 46.84 -9.42 25.80
C PHE A 61 47.72 -8.28 26.29
N VAL A 62 48.09 -8.32 27.56
CA VAL A 62 49.11 -7.42 28.10
C VAL A 62 50.28 -8.24 28.58
N GLU A 63 51.47 -7.87 28.10
CA GLU A 63 52.73 -8.43 28.56
C GLU A 63 53.04 -7.84 29.95
N LYS A 64 53.29 -8.72 30.93
CA LYS A 64 53.68 -8.27 32.27
C LYS A 64 55.12 -7.74 32.21
N GLU A 65 55.40 -6.59 32.83
CA GLU A 65 56.74 -6.00 32.83
C GLU A 65 57.75 -6.90 33.57
N ILE A 66 58.81 -7.33 32.88
CA ILE A 66 59.94 -8.09 33.44
C ILE A 66 61.28 -7.49 32.95
N PRO A 67 62.26 -7.19 33.83
CA PRO A 67 63.56 -6.65 33.42
C PRO A 67 64.46 -7.72 32.76
N GLY A 68 64.93 -7.51 31.52
CA GLY A 68 65.88 -8.41 30.83
C GLY A 68 66.28 -8.01 29.39
N ILE A 69 67.46 -8.44 28.93
CA ILE A 69 68.09 -8.08 27.63
C ILE A 69 67.75 -8.99 26.43
N TYR A 70 67.13 -10.16 26.67
CA TYR A 70 66.45 -10.94 25.62
C TYR A 70 65.06 -11.33 26.17
N ARG A 71 63.99 -11.02 25.41
CA ARG A 71 62.60 -11.10 25.87
C ARG A 71 61.73 -11.93 24.93
N ILE A 72 61.07 -12.96 25.50
CA ILE A 72 59.76 -13.46 25.09
C ILE A 72 58.97 -13.57 26.41
N GLY A 73 58.05 -12.63 26.65
CA GLY A 73 57.48 -12.35 27.98
C GLY A 73 56.29 -13.24 28.42
N ASP A 74 55.79 -12.98 29.64
CA ASP A 74 54.57 -13.57 30.20
C ASP A 74 53.33 -12.78 29.74
N PHE A 75 52.39 -13.46 29.10
CA PHE A 75 51.15 -12.86 28.59
C PHE A 75 49.98 -13.08 29.56
N ALA A 76 49.31 -12.00 29.96
CA ALA A 76 48.06 -12.08 30.71
C ALA A 76 46.87 -11.67 29.82
N ARG A 77 45.81 -12.49 29.81
CA ARG A 77 44.55 -12.16 29.12
C ARG A 77 43.75 -11.17 29.96
N GLN A 78 43.43 -10.01 29.40
CA GLN A 78 42.63 -9.00 30.09
C GLN A 78 41.12 -9.13 29.85
N THR A 79 40.71 -9.74 28.73
CA THR A 79 39.29 -9.88 28.39
C THR A 79 38.68 -11.16 28.97
N ALA A 80 37.52 -11.08 29.62
CA ALA A 80 36.76 -12.25 30.08
C ALA A 80 36.08 -12.96 28.91
N LEU A 81 36.03 -14.29 28.93
CA LEU A 81 35.26 -15.06 27.95
C LEU A 81 33.78 -15.02 28.31
N GLN A 82 32.99 -14.33 27.49
CA GLN A 82 31.55 -14.18 27.67
C GLN A 82 30.82 -14.70 26.43
N THR A 83 29.72 -15.41 26.65
CA THR A 83 28.87 -15.97 25.60
C THR A 83 27.41 -15.58 25.81
N SER A 84 26.68 -15.42 24.72
CA SER A 84 25.24 -15.16 24.72
C SER A 84 24.57 -15.98 23.63
N LEU A 85 23.43 -16.60 23.97
CA LEU A 85 22.59 -17.34 23.03
C LEU A 85 21.52 -16.40 22.47
N LYS A 86 21.48 -16.28 21.14
CA LYS A 86 20.39 -15.67 20.40
C LYS A 86 19.44 -16.79 19.95
N LEU A 87 18.19 -16.72 20.36
CA LEU A 87 17.11 -17.59 19.92
C LEU A 87 15.80 -16.79 19.96
N LEU A 88 15.71 -15.82 19.05
CA LEU A 88 14.59 -14.89 18.97
C LEU A 88 13.96 -15.00 17.59
N GLU A 89 12.64 -15.08 17.56
CA GLU A 89 11.81 -14.97 16.36
C GLU A 89 10.75 -13.90 16.60
N THR A 90 10.67 -12.93 15.69
CA THR A 90 9.68 -11.85 15.71
C THR A 90 8.90 -11.87 14.41
N GLU A 91 7.57 -11.90 14.50
CA GLU A 91 6.68 -11.79 13.35
C GLU A 91 5.81 -10.52 13.46
N GLY A 92 5.74 -9.76 12.36
CA GLY A 92 4.86 -8.62 12.22
C GLY A 92 3.88 -8.83 11.08
N LYS A 93 2.62 -8.42 11.27
CA LYS A 93 1.57 -8.43 10.24
C LYS A 93 0.80 -7.12 10.32
N ALA A 94 0.53 -6.52 9.17
CA ALA A 94 -0.31 -5.34 9.04
C ALA A 94 -1.21 -5.49 7.82
N GLN A 95 -2.43 -4.98 7.94
CA GLN A 95 -3.41 -4.93 6.86
C GLN A 95 -3.99 -3.53 6.76
N LEU A 96 -4.04 -3.00 5.54
CA LEU A 96 -4.70 -1.75 5.21
C LEU A 96 -5.80 -2.05 4.18
N LEU A 97 -7.00 -1.57 4.47
CA LEU A 97 -8.16 -1.66 3.57
C LEU A 97 -8.75 -0.27 3.37
N SER A 98 -8.83 0.14 2.10
CA SER A 98 -9.53 1.35 1.69
C SER A 98 -10.64 0.97 0.72
N ASN A 99 -11.89 1.31 1.08
CA ASN A 99 -13.08 0.97 0.28
C ASN A 99 -13.97 2.22 0.01
N PRO A 100 -13.58 3.13 -0.90
CA PRO A 100 -14.46 4.21 -1.34
C PRO A 100 -15.67 3.68 -2.11
N LYS A 101 -16.84 4.25 -1.82
CA LYS A 101 -18.11 3.95 -2.51
C LYS A 101 -18.76 5.24 -3.01
N VAL A 102 -19.27 5.23 -4.23
CA VAL A 102 -19.97 6.36 -4.83
C VAL A 102 -21.11 5.87 -5.72
N ILE A 103 -22.21 6.61 -5.76
CA ILE A 103 -23.29 6.41 -6.73
C ILE A 103 -23.24 7.59 -7.69
N VAL A 104 -23.26 7.30 -8.99
CA VAL A 104 -23.17 8.32 -10.05
C VAL A 104 -24.10 7.99 -11.19
N GLN A 105 -24.64 9.01 -11.85
CA GLN A 105 -25.44 8.83 -13.06
C GLN A 105 -24.56 8.36 -14.22
N ALA A 106 -25.09 7.47 -15.06
CA ALA A 106 -24.40 7.04 -16.27
C ALA A 106 -24.02 8.26 -17.14
N GLN A 107 -22.83 8.21 -17.74
CA GLN A 107 -22.22 9.28 -18.56
C GLN A 107 -21.90 10.57 -17.79
N SER A 108 -22.02 10.58 -16.45
CA SER A 108 -21.60 11.69 -15.59
C SER A 108 -20.31 11.35 -14.84
N GLN A 109 -19.48 12.36 -14.61
CA GLN A 109 -18.27 12.21 -13.81
C GLN A 109 -18.57 12.37 -12.32
N ALA A 110 -18.08 11.43 -11.51
CA ALA A 110 -18.04 11.56 -10.06
C ALA A 110 -16.60 11.74 -9.58
N ASN A 111 -16.41 12.68 -8.65
CA ASN A 111 -15.15 12.92 -7.96
C ASN A 111 -15.39 12.75 -6.46
N PHE A 112 -14.85 11.68 -5.89
CA PHE A 112 -14.96 11.35 -4.47
C PHE A 112 -13.60 11.59 -3.82
N VAL A 113 -13.57 12.39 -2.75
CA VAL A 113 -12.35 12.74 -2.03
C VAL A 113 -12.60 12.61 -0.53
N VAL A 114 -11.80 11.79 0.14
CA VAL A 114 -11.80 11.65 1.60
C VAL A 114 -10.38 11.72 2.10
N GLY A 115 -10.08 12.69 2.94
CA GLY A 115 -8.74 12.85 3.49
C GLY A 115 -8.50 14.27 3.99
N GLY A 116 -7.26 14.73 3.85
CA GLY A 116 -6.83 16.03 4.35
C GLY A 116 -5.85 16.71 3.43
N GLU A 117 -5.40 17.89 3.84
CA GLU A 117 -4.37 18.67 3.16
C GLU A 117 -3.18 18.85 4.09
N GLN A 118 -1.98 18.60 3.58
CA GLN A 118 -0.72 18.81 4.28
C GLN A 118 -0.04 20.06 3.69
N PRO A 119 0.29 21.07 4.52
CA PRO A 119 1.08 22.21 4.07
C PRO A 119 2.54 21.83 3.82
N TYR A 120 3.07 22.27 2.69
CA TYR A 120 4.46 22.15 2.30
C TYR A 120 5.08 23.53 2.09
N PRO A 121 6.22 23.83 2.73
CA PRO A 121 6.93 25.06 2.45
C PRO A 121 7.52 25.01 1.04
N VAL A 122 7.28 26.04 0.24
CA VAL A 122 7.84 26.20 -1.10
C VAL A 122 8.59 27.51 -1.18
N THR A 123 9.76 27.53 -1.82
CA THR A 123 10.49 28.76 -2.07
C THR A 123 9.91 29.44 -3.31
N GLY A 124 9.33 30.62 -3.13
CA GLY A 124 8.85 31.46 -4.22
C GLY A 124 10.01 32.01 -5.05
N ALA A 125 9.71 32.46 -6.28
CA ALA A 125 10.70 32.93 -7.25
C ALA A 125 11.57 34.11 -6.76
N THR A 126 11.12 34.85 -5.75
CA THR A 126 11.82 36.00 -5.16
C THR A 126 12.48 35.69 -3.80
N GLY A 127 12.55 34.41 -3.41
CA GLY A 127 13.14 33.98 -2.14
C GLY A 127 12.20 34.05 -0.92
N SER A 128 10.92 34.39 -1.12
CA SER A 128 9.89 34.28 -0.08
C SER A 128 9.50 32.82 0.19
N VAL A 129 9.15 32.49 1.43
CA VAL A 129 8.61 31.16 1.78
C VAL A 129 7.09 31.20 1.63
N GLY A 130 6.57 30.45 0.65
CA GLY A 130 5.15 30.19 0.48
C GLY A 130 4.74 28.83 1.05
N VAL A 131 3.43 28.56 1.05
CA VAL A 131 2.86 27.27 1.47
C VAL A 131 2.03 26.69 0.34
N GLU A 132 2.35 25.47 -0.09
CA GLU A 132 1.53 24.66 -1.00
C GLU A 132 0.78 23.59 -0.21
N LEU A 133 -0.53 23.45 -0.42
CA LEU A 133 -1.34 22.43 0.22
C LEU A 133 -1.36 21.17 -0.67
N LYS A 134 -0.77 20.07 -0.19
CA LYS A 134 -0.85 18.76 -0.85
C LYS A 134 -1.98 17.94 -0.23
N LYS A 135 -2.97 17.58 -1.05
CA LYS A 135 -4.04 16.66 -0.67
C LYS A 135 -3.49 15.25 -0.47
N TYR A 136 -4.07 14.54 0.49
CA TYR A 136 -3.85 13.13 0.69
C TYR A 136 -5.13 12.45 1.15
N GLY A 137 -5.16 11.12 1.06
CA GLY A 137 -6.29 10.29 1.46
C GLY A 137 -6.73 9.41 0.31
N VAL A 138 -8.03 9.20 0.18
CA VAL A 138 -8.65 8.39 -0.87
C VAL A 138 -9.30 9.32 -1.89
N ILE A 139 -8.87 9.23 -3.15
CA ILE A 139 -9.42 9.98 -4.27
C ILE A 139 -9.88 8.98 -5.33
N LEU A 140 -11.15 9.06 -5.71
CA LEU A 140 -11.74 8.25 -6.77
C LEU A 140 -12.42 9.18 -7.77
N ASN A 141 -11.89 9.23 -8.99
CA ASN A 141 -12.53 9.87 -10.13
C ASN A 141 -13.03 8.78 -11.07
N ILE A 142 -14.30 8.80 -11.43
CA ILE A 142 -14.87 7.79 -12.32
C ILE A 142 -15.97 8.38 -13.21
N MET A 143 -16.05 7.87 -14.44
CA MET A 143 -17.12 8.16 -15.38
C MET A 143 -17.62 6.83 -15.99
N PRO A 144 -18.70 6.24 -15.45
CA PRO A 144 -19.26 4.99 -15.96
C PRO A 144 -20.22 5.26 -17.13
N VAL A 145 -20.24 4.33 -18.08
CA VAL A 145 -21.09 4.34 -19.28
C VAL A 145 -21.68 2.94 -19.44
N ILE A 146 -23.01 2.85 -19.46
CA ILE A 146 -23.71 1.59 -19.71
C ILE A 146 -23.63 1.29 -21.20
N ASN A 147 -23.15 0.09 -21.55
CA ASN A 147 -23.02 -0.34 -22.93
C ASN A 147 -24.39 -0.77 -23.48
N PRO A 148 -24.96 -0.09 -24.49
CA PRO A 148 -26.27 -0.45 -25.03
C PRO A 148 -26.24 -1.76 -25.83
N ASN A 149 -25.08 -2.17 -26.33
CA ASN A 149 -24.92 -3.34 -27.20
C ASN A 149 -24.62 -4.63 -26.42
N LYS A 150 -24.23 -4.51 -25.14
CA LYS A 150 -23.90 -5.63 -24.27
C LYS A 150 -24.76 -5.57 -23.01
N LYS A 151 -25.63 -6.56 -22.83
CA LYS A 151 -26.54 -6.63 -21.69
C LYS A 151 -25.80 -6.43 -20.37
N ASP A 152 -26.33 -5.53 -19.53
CA ASP A 152 -25.87 -5.26 -18.17
C ASP A 152 -24.35 -5.01 -18.06
N THR A 153 -23.75 -4.42 -19.09
CA THR A 153 -22.30 -4.19 -19.16
C THR A 153 -21.99 -2.71 -18.97
N ILE A 154 -21.01 -2.41 -18.11
CA ILE A 154 -20.60 -1.06 -17.74
C ILE A 154 -19.14 -0.89 -18.16
N ARG A 155 -18.87 0.14 -18.96
CA ARG A 155 -17.52 0.61 -19.24
C ARG A 155 -17.23 1.81 -18.37
N ALA A 156 -16.05 1.92 -17.78
CA ALA A 156 -15.67 3.11 -17.03
C ALA A 156 -14.22 3.51 -17.30
N GLU A 157 -13.99 4.81 -17.33
CA GLU A 157 -12.68 5.41 -17.13
C GLU A 157 -12.57 5.75 -15.64
N LEU A 158 -11.52 5.25 -14.99
CA LEU A 158 -11.34 5.42 -13.55
C LEU A 158 -9.92 5.81 -13.20
N GLN A 159 -9.81 6.69 -12.21
CA GLN A 159 -8.57 7.03 -11.54
C GLN A 159 -8.79 6.86 -10.04
N LEU A 160 -7.99 6.00 -9.42
CA LEU A 160 -8.03 5.74 -7.98
C LEU A 160 -6.66 6.04 -7.41
N GLU A 161 -6.64 6.86 -6.36
CA GLU A 161 -5.44 7.20 -5.60
C GLU A 161 -5.69 7.01 -4.11
N VAL A 162 -4.73 6.37 -3.43
CA VAL A 162 -4.66 6.31 -1.98
C VAL A 162 -3.28 6.79 -1.53
N SER A 163 -3.26 7.88 -0.78
CA SER A 163 -2.04 8.51 -0.30
C SER A 163 -2.10 8.79 1.21
N ASN A 164 -0.97 8.59 1.89
CA ASN A 164 -0.82 8.88 3.31
C ASN A 164 0.53 9.55 3.57
N PRO A 165 0.60 10.54 4.49
CA PRO A 165 1.87 11.09 4.95
C PRO A 165 2.72 9.99 5.62
N ASP A 166 4.00 9.93 5.29
CA ASP A 166 4.99 9.03 5.87
C ASP A 166 6.02 9.83 6.68
N TYR A 167 5.84 9.76 8.00
CA TYR A 167 6.72 10.42 8.98
C TYR A 167 8.02 9.64 9.23
N SER A 168 8.16 8.40 8.73
CA SER A 168 9.38 7.59 8.92
C SER A 168 10.52 8.01 7.98
N LYS A 169 10.18 8.70 6.88
CA LYS A 169 11.11 9.18 5.86
C LYS A 169 10.87 10.67 5.58
N PRO A 170 11.19 11.56 6.53
CA PRO A 170 11.00 12.99 6.32
C PRO A 170 12.01 13.53 5.30
N VAL A 171 11.58 14.53 4.55
CA VAL A 171 12.40 15.33 3.66
C VAL A 171 12.68 16.68 4.33
N GLN A 172 13.92 17.17 4.23
CA GLN A 172 14.28 18.49 4.74
C GLN A 172 14.10 19.54 3.66
N VAL A 173 13.32 20.58 3.96
CA VAL A 173 13.14 21.76 3.11
C VAL A 173 13.59 22.98 3.92
N GLY A 174 14.79 23.48 3.61
CA GLY A 174 15.44 24.48 4.45
C GLY A 174 15.66 23.96 5.87
N ASN A 175 15.11 24.66 6.86
CA ASN A 175 15.18 24.28 8.29
C ASN A 175 13.93 23.52 8.77
N THR A 176 13.02 23.13 7.87
CA THR A 176 11.76 22.46 8.22
C THR A 176 11.76 21.02 7.74
N SER A 177 11.41 20.10 8.63
CA SER A 177 11.21 18.70 8.32
C SER A 177 9.75 18.46 7.93
N VAL A 178 9.53 17.95 6.72
CA VAL A 178 8.22 17.58 6.20
C VAL A 178 8.16 16.08 5.93
N PRO A 179 7.05 15.39 6.24
CA PRO A 179 6.92 13.97 5.91
C PRO A 179 6.98 13.75 4.40
N SER A 180 7.31 12.55 3.96
CA SER A 180 7.09 12.16 2.55
C SER A 180 5.65 11.65 2.37
N PHE A 181 5.29 11.23 1.17
CA PHE A 181 4.02 10.54 0.90
C PHE A 181 4.27 9.15 0.34
N VAL A 182 3.45 8.19 0.78
CA VAL A 182 3.33 6.91 0.10
C VAL A 182 2.00 6.92 -0.65
N THR A 183 2.10 6.95 -1.97
CA THR A 183 0.95 7.03 -2.89
C THR A 183 0.81 5.73 -3.67
N ARG A 184 -0.42 5.23 -3.75
CA ARG A 184 -0.83 4.11 -4.59
C ARG A 184 -1.84 4.66 -5.58
N GLN A 185 -1.54 4.56 -6.87
CA GLN A 185 -2.38 5.14 -7.90
C GLN A 185 -2.56 4.16 -9.07
N ILE A 186 -3.77 4.14 -9.61
CA ILE A 186 -4.08 3.48 -10.87
C ILE A 186 -4.97 4.39 -11.73
N GLN A 187 -4.71 4.40 -13.03
CA GLN A 187 -5.54 5.05 -14.03
C GLN A 187 -5.74 4.06 -15.17
N THR A 188 -6.99 3.70 -15.44
CA THR A 188 -7.32 2.67 -16.43
C THR A 188 -8.74 2.82 -16.98
N SER A 189 -9.02 2.14 -18.09
CA SER A 189 -10.36 1.97 -18.63
C SER A 189 -10.70 0.48 -18.62
N VAL A 190 -11.85 0.14 -18.06
CA VAL A 190 -12.31 -1.25 -17.93
C VAL A 190 -13.75 -1.40 -18.37
N GLU A 191 -14.12 -2.61 -18.75
CA GLU A 191 -15.49 -3.01 -19.04
C GLU A 191 -15.82 -4.24 -18.19
N ILE A 192 -16.88 -4.17 -17.38
CA ILE A 192 -17.31 -5.22 -16.46
C ILE A 192 -18.82 -5.40 -16.52
N LYS A 193 -19.33 -6.57 -16.17
CA LYS A 193 -20.79 -6.73 -16.02
C LYS A 193 -21.24 -6.18 -14.67
N SER A 194 -22.49 -5.73 -14.63
CA SER A 194 -23.14 -5.23 -13.42
C SER A 194 -23.10 -6.29 -12.31
N GLY A 195 -22.56 -5.92 -11.15
CA GLY A 195 -22.42 -6.78 -9.98
C GLY A 195 -21.17 -7.65 -9.97
N GLU A 196 -20.36 -7.66 -11.02
CA GLU A 196 -19.07 -8.38 -11.03
C GLU A 196 -17.96 -7.51 -10.41
N THR A 197 -16.98 -8.18 -9.80
CA THR A 197 -15.76 -7.54 -9.29
C THR A 197 -14.60 -7.87 -10.22
N LEU A 198 -13.87 -6.85 -10.67
CA LEU A 198 -12.67 -6.99 -11.48
C LEU A 198 -11.43 -6.63 -10.68
N VAL A 199 -10.39 -7.47 -10.77
CA VAL A 199 -9.04 -7.15 -10.30
C VAL A 199 -8.40 -6.19 -11.31
N LEU A 200 -8.14 -4.95 -10.88
CA LEU A 200 -7.50 -3.95 -11.72
C LEU A 200 -5.98 -4.13 -11.78
N GLY A 201 -5.39 -4.65 -10.71
CA GLY A 201 -3.96 -4.89 -10.63
C GLY A 201 -3.50 -5.23 -9.22
N GLY A 202 -2.19 -5.41 -9.09
CA GLY A 202 -1.55 -5.66 -7.82
C GLY A 202 -0.03 -5.64 -7.91
N LEU A 203 0.61 -5.61 -6.75
CA LEU A 203 2.06 -5.63 -6.60
C LEU A 203 2.42 -6.54 -5.44
N LYS A 204 3.28 -7.53 -5.68
CA LYS A 204 3.87 -8.34 -4.61
C LYS A 204 5.37 -8.05 -4.54
N SER A 205 5.83 -7.62 -3.38
CA SER A 205 7.25 -7.41 -3.09
C SER A 205 7.68 -8.34 -1.97
N SER A 206 8.90 -8.88 -2.08
CA SER A 206 9.49 -9.75 -1.07
C SER A 206 10.99 -9.50 -1.03
N THR A 207 11.49 -9.10 0.14
CA THR A 207 12.92 -8.93 0.40
C THR A 207 13.34 -9.89 1.49
N LYS A 208 14.40 -10.66 1.24
CA LYS A 208 14.97 -11.59 2.23
C LYS A 208 16.46 -11.31 2.39
N ASN A 209 16.84 -10.86 3.57
CA ASN A 209 18.22 -10.59 3.94
C ASN A 209 18.71 -11.67 4.91
N VAL A 210 19.77 -12.37 4.52
CA VAL A 210 20.42 -13.38 5.36
C VAL A 210 21.82 -12.89 5.71
N THR A 211 22.07 -12.68 6.99
CA THR A 211 23.37 -12.29 7.52
C THR A 211 23.93 -13.41 8.38
N LYS A 212 25.06 -13.98 7.98
CA LYS A 212 25.77 -15.02 8.73
C LYS A 212 27.11 -14.50 9.21
N THR A 213 27.26 -14.37 10.52
CA THR A 213 28.51 -13.94 11.17
C THR A 213 29.12 -15.14 11.88
N ARG A 214 30.42 -15.36 11.71
CA ARG A 214 31.11 -16.51 12.31
C ARG A 214 32.53 -16.15 12.72
N VAL A 215 33.02 -16.81 13.76
CA VAL A 215 34.44 -16.73 14.14
C VAL A 215 35.28 -17.45 13.07
N PRO A 216 36.34 -16.83 12.54
CA PRO A 216 37.26 -17.48 11.61
C PRO A 216 37.81 -18.80 12.19
N PHE A 217 38.02 -19.80 11.33
CA PHE A 217 38.41 -21.19 11.66
C PHE A 217 37.38 -21.96 12.50
N LEU A 218 37.04 -21.50 13.71
CA LEU A 218 36.15 -22.20 14.65
C LEU A 218 34.72 -22.37 14.09
N GLY A 219 34.19 -21.34 13.43
CA GLY A 219 32.87 -21.40 12.79
C GLY A 219 32.79 -22.28 11.54
N ARG A 220 33.89 -22.95 11.15
CA ARG A 220 33.93 -23.90 10.01
C ARG A 220 34.01 -25.36 10.45
N ILE A 221 34.20 -25.64 11.74
CA ILE A 221 34.30 -27.00 12.26
C ILE A 221 32.92 -27.68 12.14
N PRO A 222 32.82 -28.88 11.54
CA PRO A 222 31.57 -29.64 11.50
C PRO A 222 31.01 -29.85 12.91
N LEU A 223 29.68 -29.77 13.07
CA LEU A 223 28.94 -29.86 14.34
C LEU A 223 29.24 -28.70 15.32
N LEU A 224 30.49 -28.48 15.71
CA LEU A 224 30.91 -27.51 16.72
C LEU A 224 30.88 -26.05 16.22
N GLY A 225 30.99 -25.82 14.91
CA GLY A 225 31.00 -24.47 14.33
C GLY A 225 29.70 -23.68 14.53
N LEU A 226 28.58 -24.37 14.82
CA LEU A 226 27.31 -23.73 15.19
C LEU A 226 27.43 -22.94 16.50
N LEU A 227 28.25 -23.39 17.44
CA LEU A 227 28.53 -22.67 18.68
C LEU A 227 29.33 -21.39 18.44
N PHE A 228 29.91 -21.19 17.25
CA PHE A 228 30.73 -20.01 16.91
C PHE A 228 30.16 -19.21 15.74
N THR A 229 28.86 -19.37 15.48
CA THR A 229 28.14 -18.72 14.38
C THR A 229 26.85 -18.09 14.89
N THR A 230 26.51 -16.93 14.35
CA THR A 230 25.18 -16.31 14.45
C THR A 230 24.58 -16.14 13.07
N SER A 231 23.29 -16.38 12.95
CA SER A 231 22.50 -16.18 11.73
C SER A 231 21.35 -15.23 12.04
N SER A 232 21.19 -14.20 11.21
CA SER A 232 20.02 -13.32 11.20
C SER A 232 19.35 -13.42 9.84
N VAL A 233 18.05 -13.67 9.85
CA VAL A 233 17.21 -13.71 8.64
C VAL A 233 16.11 -12.69 8.83
N VAL A 234 16.12 -11.65 8.02
CA VAL A 234 15.08 -10.62 7.98
C VAL A 234 14.35 -10.76 6.66
N GLU A 235 13.06 -11.09 6.73
CA GLU A 235 12.17 -11.20 5.58
C GLU A 235 11.06 -10.16 5.69
N THR A 236 10.87 -9.37 4.64
CA THR A 236 9.77 -8.42 4.52
C THR A 236 8.99 -8.69 3.26
N GLN A 237 7.66 -8.74 3.38
CA GLN A 237 6.75 -9.00 2.29
C GLN A 237 5.68 -7.92 2.26
N SER A 238 5.31 -7.46 1.08
CA SER A 238 4.14 -6.62 0.87
C SER A 238 3.35 -7.12 -0.34
N SER A 239 2.02 -7.08 -0.24
CA SER A 239 1.10 -7.43 -1.32
C SER A 239 0.01 -6.39 -1.40
N LEU A 240 -0.16 -5.79 -2.57
CA LEU A 240 -1.18 -4.81 -2.88
C LEU A 240 -2.13 -5.40 -3.93
N PHE A 241 -3.43 -5.25 -3.71
CA PHE A 241 -4.48 -5.64 -4.65
C PHE A 241 -5.47 -4.51 -4.81
N LEU A 242 -5.88 -4.27 -6.07
CA LEU A 242 -6.85 -3.24 -6.43
C LEU A 242 -8.03 -3.90 -7.12
N PHE A 243 -9.23 -3.63 -6.64
CA PHE A 243 -10.46 -4.17 -7.18
C PHE A 243 -11.46 -3.05 -7.48
N ILE A 244 -12.35 -3.31 -8.43
CA ILE A 244 -13.49 -2.45 -8.71
C ILE A 244 -14.73 -3.31 -8.87
N THR A 245 -15.85 -2.85 -8.31
CA THR A 245 -17.18 -3.42 -8.50
C THR A 245 -18.10 -2.29 -8.96
N MET A 246 -18.88 -2.53 -10.00
CA MET A 246 -19.89 -1.58 -10.48
C MET A 246 -21.22 -2.28 -10.64
N GLU A 247 -22.30 -1.62 -10.21
CA GLU A 247 -23.65 -2.16 -10.23
C GLU A 247 -24.64 -1.12 -10.75
N ILE A 248 -25.47 -1.51 -11.72
CA ILE A 248 -26.58 -0.68 -12.20
C ILE A 248 -27.68 -0.72 -11.13
N VAL A 249 -28.01 0.44 -10.58
CA VAL A 249 -29.11 0.60 -9.62
C VAL A 249 -30.41 0.73 -10.43
N LYS A 250 -31.38 -0.16 -10.16
CA LYS A 250 -32.68 -0.22 -10.84
C LYS A 250 -33.79 0.38 -10.01
#